data_AF-A0A923WSH1-F1
#
_entry.id   AF-A0A923WSH1-F1
#
_cell.length_a   1.000
_cell.length_b   1.000
_cell.length_c   1.000
_cell.angle_alpha   90.00
_cell.angle_beta   90.00
_cell.angle_gamma   90.00
#
_symmetry.space_group_name_H-M   'P 1'
#
loop_
_entity.id
_entity.type
_entity.pdbx_description
1 polymer ?
#
loop_
_entity_poly.entity_id
_entity_poly.type
_entity_poly.pdbx_seq_one_letter_code
_entity_poly.pdbx_strand_id
1 'polypeptide(L)' 'EISYVYGKSKYMIEVKNPHNLNRGLTTVELDGSVLEGSELELIDDGKTHQVIITIENKSLELKNEILHEI' A
#
# COMPACT_ATOMS: atom_id res chain seq x y z
N GLU A 1 -9.32 -7.80 -7.19
CA GLU A 1 -7.90 -7.93 -7.54
C GLU A 1 -7.64 -7.28 -8.89
N ILE A 2 -6.44 -6.76 -9.12
CA ILE A 2 -5.98 -6.21 -10.40
C ILE A 2 -4.65 -6.88 -10.72
N SER A 3 -4.49 -7.38 -11.94
CA SER A 3 -3.22 -7.94 -12.41
C SER A 3 -2.62 -7.03 -13.47
N TYR A 4 -1.39 -6.59 -13.23
CA TYR A 4 -0.63 -5.73 -14.13
C TYR A 4 0.69 -6.41 -14.49
N VAL A 5 1.16 -6.23 -15.73
CA VAL A 5 2.43 -6.82 -16.19
C VAL A 5 3.29 -5.70 -16.75
N TYR A 6 4.51 -5.61 -16.24
CA TYR A 6 5.49 -4.63 -16.68
C TYR A 6 6.76 -5.37 -17.12
N GLY A 7 7.06 -5.33 -18.42
CA GLY A 7 8.14 -6.12 -19.00
C GLY A 7 7.95 -7.62 -18.78
N LYS A 8 8.83 -8.23 -17.98
CA LYS A 8 8.76 -9.63 -17.52
C LYS A 8 8.19 -9.76 -16.10
N SER A 9 8.08 -8.67 -15.35
CA SER A 9 7.55 -8.66 -13.98
C SER A 9 6.02 -8.63 -13.97
N LYS A 10 5.42 -9.33 -13.00
CA LYS A 10 3.97 -9.32 -12.76
C LYS A 10 3.67 -8.61 -11.45
N TYR A 11 2.63 -7.81 -11.42
CA TYR A 11 2.16 -7.07 -10.26
C TYR A 11 0.72 -7.49 -9.95
N MET A 12 0.52 -8.10 -8.79
CA MET A 12 -0.81 -8.46 -8.29
C MET A 12 -1.23 -7.43 -7.25
N ILE A 13 -2.15 -6.54 -7.64
CA ILE A 13 -2.63 -5.45 -6.81
C ILE A 13 -3.95 -5.85 -6.15
N GLU A 14 -3.93 -5.95 -4.82
CA GLU A 14 -5.09 -6.21 -3.98
C GLU A 14 -5.48 -4.94 -3.23
N VAL A 15 -6.69 -4.43 -3.45
CA VAL A 15 -7.20 -3.26 -2.75
C VAL A 15 -8.14 -3.71 -1.64
N LYS A 16 -7.73 -3.49 -0.39
CA LYS A 16 -8.53 -3.71 0.81
C LYS A 16 -9.14 -2.39 1.25
N ASN A 17 -10.46 -2.28 1.07
CA ASN A 17 -11.24 -1.15 1.58
C ASN A 17 -12.31 -1.63 2.56
N PRO A 18 -11.92 -2.09 3.76
CA PRO A 18 -12.86 -2.65 4.73
C PRO A 18 -13.93 -1.65 5.18
N HIS A 19 -13.61 -0.35 5.14
CA HIS A 19 -14.50 0.72 5.60
C HIS A 19 -15.28 1.41 4.48
N ASN A 20 -15.20 0.92 3.24
CA ASN A 20 -15.82 1.56 2.05
C ASN A 20 -15.49 3.06 1.94
N LEU A 21 -14.28 3.44 2.34
CA LEU A 21 -13.80 4.82 2.30
C LEU A 21 -13.42 5.18 0.87
N ASN A 22 -13.82 6.38 0.44
CA ASN A 22 -13.44 6.96 -0.84
C ASN A 22 -12.17 7.82 -0.74
N ARG A 23 -11.79 8.24 0.48
CA ARG A 23 -10.59 9.00 0.81
C ARG A 23 -10.10 8.60 2.21
N GLY A 24 -8.80 8.47 2.39
CA GLY A 24 -8.19 7.99 3.64
C GLY A 24 -6.68 7.92 3.54
N LEU A 25 -6.03 7.53 4.64
CA LEU A 25 -4.64 7.12 4.59
C LEU A 25 -4.57 5.84 3.75
N THR A 26 -3.72 5.83 2.72
CA THR A 26 -3.57 4.67 1.86
C THR A 26 -2.21 4.07 2.14
N THR A 27 -2.21 2.91 2.78
CA THR A 27 -0.99 2.15 3.07
C THR A 27 -0.76 1.20 1.90
N VAL A 28 0.39 1.33 1.23
CA VAL A 28 0.77 0.47 0.12
C VAL A 28 1.89 -0.45 0.60
N GLU A 29 1.69 -1.75 0.48
CA GLU A 29 2.69 -2.77 0.79
C GLU A 29 3.12 -3.44 -0.50
N LEU A 30 4.43 -3.48 -0.77
CA LEU A 30 5.04 -4.15 -1.91
C LEU A 30 5.94 -5.28 -1.41
N ASP A 31 5.60 -6.52 -1.75
CA ASP A 31 6.40 -7.70 -1.39
C ASP A 31 6.66 -7.81 0.14
N GLY A 32 5.72 -7.32 0.96
CA GLY A 32 5.84 -7.24 2.42
C GLY A 32 6.52 -5.98 2.96
N SER A 33 6.95 -5.04 2.11
CA SER A 33 7.53 -3.75 2.52
C SER A 33 6.49 -2.64 2.40
N VAL A 34 6.18 -1.98 3.52
CA VAL A 34 5.28 -0.82 3.54
C VAL A 34 6.00 0.39 2.94
N LEU A 35 5.37 1.00 1.93
CA LEU A 35 5.84 2.20 1.27
C LEU A 35 5.13 3.42 1.86
N GLU A 36 5.91 4.44 2.20
CA GLU A 36 5.39 5.75 2.59
C GLU A 36 4.99 6.53 1.33
N GLY A 37 3.78 6.29 0.84
CA GLY A 37 3.23 7.02 -0.30
C GLY A 37 2.30 6.19 -1.18
N SER A 38 1.88 6.80 -2.29
CA SER A 38 1.04 6.16 -3.31
C SER A 38 1.80 5.83 -4.59
N GLU A 39 3.12 6.02 -4.58
CA GLU A 39 3.99 5.85 -5.73
C GLU A 39 4.72 4.52 -5.62
N LEU A 40 4.71 3.77 -6.72
CA LEU A 40 5.29 2.43 -6.82
C LEU A 40 6.30 2.44 -7.95
N GLU A 41 7.56 2.16 -7.62
CA GLU A 41 8.60 1.99 -8.61
C GLU A 41 8.42 0.64 -9.32
N LEU A 42 8.24 0.68 -10.64
CA LEU A 42 8.12 -0.52 -11.46
C LEU A 42 9.51 -1.05 -11.80
N ILE A 43 9.81 -2.26 -11.33
CA ILE A 43 11.10 -2.94 -11.47
C ILE A 43 10.91 -4.16 -12.38
N ASP A 44 11.71 -4.24 -13.44
CA ASP A 44 11.73 -5.36 -14.38
C ASP A 44 12.73 -6.45 -13.94
N ASP A 45 12.48 -7.08 -12.78
CA ASP A 45 13.28 -8.23 -12.29
C ASP A 45 12.76 -9.59 -12.80
N GLY A 46 11.62 -9.60 -13.49
CA GLY A 46 10.98 -10.82 -14.00
C GLY A 46 10.22 -11.63 -12.92
N LYS A 47 10.09 -11.07 -11.71
CA LYS A 47 9.40 -11.69 -10.58
C LYS A 47 7.94 -11.24 -10.51
N THR A 48 7.18 -11.96 -9.68
CA THR A 48 5.81 -11.57 -9.34
C THR A 48 5.85 -10.80 -8.03
N HIS A 49 5.49 -9.52 -8.09
CA HIS A 49 5.36 -8.63 -6.96
C HIS A 49 3.91 -8.61 -6.49
N GLN A 50 3.71 -8.79 -5.19
CA GLN A 50 2.41 -8.62 -4.57
C GLN A 50 2.30 -7.19 -4.03
N VAL A 51 1.24 -6.50 -4.41
CA VAL A 51 0.92 -5.15 -3.95
C VAL A 51 -0.37 -5.20 -3.17
N ILE A 52 -0.35 -4.79 -1.91
CA ILE A 52 -1.54 -4.72 -1.07
C ILE A 52 -1.78 -3.26 -0.71
N ILE A 53 -2.93 -2.73 -1.10
CA ILE A 53 -3.34 -1.35 -0.85
C ILE A 53 -4.44 -1.39 0.19
N THR A 54 -4.20 -0.86 1.38
CA THR A 54 -5.22 -0.78 2.43
C THR A 54 -5.64 0.67 2.62
N ILE A 55 -6.95 0.93 2.50
CA ILE A 55 -7.53 2.25 2.74
C ILE A 55 -7.97 2.33 4.20
N GLU A 56 -7.32 3.19 4.95
CA GLU A 56 -7.57 3.43 6.37
C GLU A 56 -8.11 4.83 6.62
N ASN A 57 -8.83 4.98 7.73
CA ASN A 57 -9.27 6.30 8.17
C ASN A 57 -8.09 7.01 8.86
N LYS A 58 -7.71 8.18 8.35
CA LYS A 58 -6.64 9.04 8.89
C LYS A 58 -6.84 9.45 10.36
N SER A 59 -8.01 9.18 10.94
CA SER A 59 -8.34 9.52 12.32
C SER A 59 -7.49 8.80 13.38
N LEU A 60 -6.63 7.85 13.01
CA LEU A 60 -5.81 7.06 13.95
C LEU A 60 -4.35 7.54 14.10
N GLU A 61 -3.81 8.35 13.17
CA GLU A 61 -2.41 8.82 13.24
C GLU A 61 -2.17 9.87 14.33
N LEU A 62 -3.19 10.65 14.73
CA LEU A 62 -3.05 11.67 15.78
C LEU A 62 -2.80 11.12 17.20
N LYS A 63 -2.78 9.79 17.40
CA LYS A 63 -2.53 9.18 18.72
C LYS A 63 -1.12 8.64 18.93
N ASN A 64 -0.35 8.39 17.87
CA ASN A 64 0.99 7.78 18.00
C ASN A 64 2.13 8.79 18.11
N GLU A 65 1.96 10.04 17.66
CA GLU A 65 2.96 11.11 17.87
C GLU A 65 2.99 11.64 19.32
N ILE A 66 1.97 11.35 20.14
CA ILE A 66 1.90 11.83 21.54
C ILE A 66 2.61 10.88 22.53
N LEU A 67 3.01 9.66 22.10
CA LEU A 67 3.63 8.69 23.02
C LEU A 67 5.17 8.77 23.08
N HIS A 68 5.81 9.62 22.27
CA HIS A 68 7.27 9.77 22.27
C HIS A 68 7.73 11.07 22.95
N GLU A 69 6.92 11.63 23.84
CA GLU A 69 7.30 12.78 24.68
C GLU A 69 6.56 12.79 26.04
N ILE A 70 6.63 11.67 26.80
CA ILE A 70 6.29 11.65 28.24
C ILE A 70 7.35 10.89 29.03
#